data_AF-A0A3G9J7S2-F1
#
_entry.id   AF-A0A3G9J7S2-F1
#
_cell.length_a   1.000
_cell.length_b   1.000
_cell.length_c   1.000
_cell.angle_alpha   90.00
_cell.angle_beta   90.00
_cell.angle_gamma   90.00
#
_symmetry.space_group_name_H-M   'P 1'
#
loop_
_entity.id
_entity.type
_entity.pdbx_description
1 polymer ?
#
loop_
_entity_poly.entity_id
_entity_poly.type
_entity_poly.pdbx_seq_one_letter_code
_entity_poly.pdbx_strand_id
1 'polypeptide(L)'
;MCCLPSDSLVLSLMFFTNYAGTKASSYANINKDKAVISHVGIYLGNGQVLHTYSTESGGVRTNDITGTHWEYRFLFGGSAL
;
A
#
# COMPACT_ATOMS: atom_id res chain seq x y z
N MET A 1 -13.34 -7.91 5.00
CA MET A 1 -13.23 -6.74 4.11
C MET A 1 -12.49 -5.66 4.91
N CYS A 2 -11.16 -5.71 4.97
CA CYS A 2 -10.40 -4.74 5.77
C CYS A 2 -10.14 -3.49 4.93
N CYS A 3 -10.84 -2.43 5.30
CA CYS A 3 -10.63 -1.01 4.97
C CYS A 3 -9.61 -0.73 3.85
N LEU A 4 -10.06 -0.87 2.59
CA LEU A 4 -9.41 -0.18 1.48
C LEU A 4 -9.42 1.34 1.77
N PRO A 5 -8.44 2.09 1.25
CA PRO A 5 -8.44 3.54 1.41
C PRO A 5 -9.71 4.10 0.81
N SER A 6 -10.47 4.88 1.59
CA SER A 6 -11.61 5.61 1.05
C SER A 6 -11.14 6.57 -0.02
N ASP A 7 -11.94 6.82 -1.05
CA ASP A 7 -11.62 7.81 -2.10
C ASP A 7 -11.44 9.25 -1.57
N SER A 8 -11.79 9.50 -0.32
CA SER A 8 -11.41 10.72 0.40
C SER A 8 -9.89 10.91 0.57
N LEU A 9 -9.06 9.89 0.28
CA LEU A 9 -7.60 9.94 0.37
C LEU A 9 -6.92 10.18 -0.99
N VAL A 10 -7.64 10.56 -2.05
CA VAL A 10 -7.01 10.84 -3.35
C VAL A 10 -5.90 11.90 -3.18
N LEU A 11 -4.77 11.68 -3.85
CA LEU A 11 -3.53 12.46 -3.76
C LEU A 11 -2.83 12.40 -2.39
N SER A 12 -3.29 11.56 -1.48
CA SER A 12 -2.65 11.33 -0.18
C SER A 12 -1.51 10.32 -0.26
N LEU A 13 -0.62 10.36 0.73
CA LEU A 13 0.44 9.37 0.87
C LEU A 13 -0.13 8.09 1.47
N MET A 14 0.31 6.96 0.94
CA MET A 14 0.03 5.63 1.46
C MET A 14 1.31 4.97 1.90
N PHE A 15 1.31 4.43 3.12
CA PHE A 15 2.46 3.79 3.72
C PHE A 15 2.26 2.28 3.80
N PHE A 16 3.31 1.55 3.43
CA PHE A 16 3.28 0.10 3.34
C PHE A 16 4.47 -0.51 4.08
N THR A 17 4.26 -1.73 4.60
CA THR A 17 5.34 -2.54 5.18
C THR A 17 6.03 -3.43 4.13
N ASN A 18 7.03 -4.18 4.58
CA ASN A 18 7.82 -5.08 3.73
C ASN A 18 6.95 -6.13 3.02
N TYR A 19 7.45 -6.57 1.87
CA TYR A 19 6.84 -7.70 1.17
C TYR A 19 7.14 -9.01 1.92
N ALA A 20 6.10 -9.76 2.29
CA ALA A 20 6.18 -11.05 2.97
C ALA A 20 5.52 -12.20 2.16
N GLY A 21 5.15 -11.92 0.91
CA GLY A 21 4.47 -12.87 0.00
C GLY A 21 3.15 -12.34 -0.55
N THR A 22 2.47 -13.15 -1.36
CA THR A 22 1.20 -12.78 -2.00
C THR A 22 -0.05 -13.21 -1.23
N LYS A 23 0.10 -13.92 -0.12
CA LYS A 23 -1.02 -14.50 0.64
C LYS A 23 -1.34 -13.65 1.86
N ALA A 24 -2.62 -13.46 2.18
CA ALA A 24 -3.07 -12.75 3.38
C ALA A 24 -2.49 -13.36 4.67
N SER A 25 -2.36 -14.70 4.73
CA SER A 25 -1.81 -15.41 5.89
C SER A 25 -0.35 -15.02 6.21
N SER A 26 0.43 -14.55 5.23
CA SER A 26 1.80 -14.07 5.46
C SER A 26 1.85 -12.80 6.33
N TYR A 27 0.72 -12.11 6.48
CA TYR A 27 0.59 -10.83 7.17
C TYR A 27 -0.22 -10.94 8.48
N ALA A 28 -0.70 -12.13 8.84
CA ALA A 28 -1.67 -12.32 9.93
C ALA A 28 -1.17 -11.86 11.31
N ASN A 29 0.15 -11.89 11.54
CA ASN A 29 0.75 -11.53 12.83
C ASN A 29 1.36 -10.12 12.85
N ILE A 30 1.14 -9.31 11.80
CA ILE A 30 1.68 -7.95 11.74
C ILE A 30 0.81 -7.03 12.58
N ASN A 31 1.42 -6.44 13.62
CA ASN A 31 0.83 -5.32 14.32
C ASN A 31 1.08 -4.05 13.51
N LYS A 32 0.01 -3.50 12.91
CA LYS A 32 0.10 -2.31 12.04
C LYS A 32 0.61 -1.06 12.75
N ASP A 33 0.33 -0.91 14.05
CA ASP A 33 0.75 0.27 14.84
C ASP A 33 2.25 0.25 15.17
N LYS A 34 2.91 -0.90 15.03
CA LYS A 34 4.33 -1.10 15.30
C LYS A 34 5.13 -1.50 14.07
N ALA A 35 4.48 -1.63 12.91
CA ALA A 35 5.10 -2.10 11.69
C ALA A 35 6.05 -1.04 11.14
N VAL A 36 7.20 -1.49 10.63
CA VAL A 36 8.14 -0.61 9.92
C VAL A 36 7.54 -0.26 8.56
N ILE A 37 7.58 1.04 8.24
CA ILE A 37 7.26 1.58 6.93
C ILE A 37 8.46 1.34 6.02
N SER A 38 8.26 0.62 4.93
CA SER A 38 9.33 0.28 3.98
C SER A 38 9.07 0.78 2.57
N HIS A 39 7.87 1.32 2.32
CA HIS A 39 7.46 1.76 1.00
C HIS A 39 6.37 2.83 1.11
N VAL A 40 6.37 3.77 0.16
CA VAL A 40 5.40 4.86 0.07
C VAL A 40 4.88 4.98 -1.37
N GLY A 41 3.60 5.32 -1.51
CA GLY A 41 2.97 5.61 -2.78
C GLY A 41 1.95 6.75 -2.65
N ILE A 42 1.51 7.29 -3.78
CA ILE A 42 0.45 8.30 -3.85
C ILE A 42 -0.84 7.58 -4.25
N TYR A 43 -1.90 7.72 -3.44
CA TYR A 43 -3.19 7.17 -3.78
C TYR A 43 -3.82 7.97 -4.93
N LEU A 44 -4.22 7.29 -6.00
CA LEU A 44 -4.85 7.92 -7.16
C LEU A 44 -6.38 7.88 -7.11
N GLY A 45 -6.96 7.19 -6.13
CA GLY A 45 -8.39 6.85 -6.12
C GLY A 45 -8.67 5.52 -6.81
N ASN A 46 -9.91 5.03 -6.69
CA ASN A 46 -10.38 3.80 -7.34
C ASN A 46 -9.51 2.56 -7.04
N GLY A 47 -8.91 2.50 -5.85
CA GLY A 47 -8.03 1.41 -5.45
C GLY A 47 -6.67 1.41 -6.16
N GLN A 48 -6.25 2.50 -6.79
CA GLN A 48 -4.97 2.58 -7.51
C GLN A 48 -3.92 3.40 -6.76
N VAL A 49 -2.65 3.00 -6.91
CA VAL A 49 -1.50 3.69 -6.32
C VAL A 49 -0.43 3.98 -7.38
N LEU A 50 0.16 5.17 -7.32
CA LEU A 50 1.37 5.56 -8.05
C LEU A 50 2.59 5.41 -7.13
N HIS A 51 3.58 4.63 -7.56
CA HIS A 51 4.79 4.38 -6.77
C HIS A 51 5.96 3.86 -7.61
N THR A 52 7.15 3.81 -7.01
CA THR A 52 8.34 3.20 -7.59
C THR A 52 8.45 1.74 -7.15
N TYR A 53 8.02 0.80 -8.00
CA TYR A 53 7.91 -0.62 -7.60
C TYR A 53 9.29 -1.28 -7.36
N SER A 54 10.30 -0.86 -8.13
CA SER A 54 11.76 -1.01 -7.95
C SER A 54 12.42 -0.73 -9.32
N THR A 55 13.74 -0.54 -9.40
CA THR A 55 14.45 -0.43 -10.69
C THR A 55 14.27 -1.67 -11.55
N GLU A 56 14.37 -2.86 -10.94
CA GLU A 56 14.25 -4.16 -11.61
C GLU A 56 12.83 -4.45 -12.10
N SER A 57 11.80 -3.83 -11.49
CA SER A 57 10.39 -4.06 -11.82
C SER A 57 9.74 -2.93 -12.64
N GLY A 58 10.57 -2.07 -13.25
CA GLY A 58 10.12 -1.06 -14.23
C GLY A 58 9.95 0.36 -13.69
N GLY A 59 10.47 0.68 -12.50
CA GLY A 59 10.51 2.05 -11.98
C GLY A 59 9.14 2.59 -11.54
N VAL A 60 8.81 3.82 -11.97
CA VAL A 60 7.57 4.51 -11.62
C VAL A 60 6.41 3.89 -12.40
N ARG A 61 5.38 3.44 -11.70
CA ARG A 61 4.21 2.81 -12.30
C ARG A 61 2.96 2.95 -11.44
N THR A 62 1.83 2.64 -12.03
CA THR A 62 0.56 2.46 -11.32
C THR A 62 0.28 0.98 -11.09
N ASN A 63 -0.37 0.67 -9.97
CA ASN A 63 -0.84 -0.67 -9.64
C ASN A 63 -2.20 -0.60 -8.93
N ASP A 64 -3.00 -1.64 -9.11
CA ASP A 64 -4.18 -1.88 -8.30
C ASP A 64 -3.79 -2.44 -6.93
N ILE A 65 -4.44 -1.92 -5.89
CA ILE A 65 -4.25 -2.32 -4.50
C ILE A 65 -5.15 -3.52 -4.20
N THR A 66 -6.43 -3.41 -4.55
CA THR A 66 -7.47 -4.40 -4.28
C THR A 66 -7.13 -5.75 -4.89
N GLY A 67 -7.22 -6.81 -4.09
CA GLY A 67 -6.97 -8.18 -4.56
C GLY A 67 -5.50 -8.48 -4.85
N THR A 68 -4.59 -7.54 -4.56
CA THR A 68 -3.15 -7.75 -4.68
C THR A 68 -2.48 -7.74 -3.30
N HIS A 69 -1.21 -8.11 -3.28
CA HIS A 69 -0.43 -8.13 -2.04
C HIS A 69 -0.25 -6.72 -1.42
N TRP A 70 -0.52 -5.64 -2.17
CA TRP A 70 -0.50 -4.27 -1.66
C TRP A 70 -1.58 -4.02 -0.61
N GLU A 71 -2.73 -4.67 -0.74
CA GLU A 71 -3.82 -4.62 0.24
C GLU A 71 -3.36 -5.12 1.62
N TYR A 72 -2.57 -6.20 1.66
CA TYR A 72 -2.06 -6.78 2.91
C TYR A 72 -0.92 -5.97 3.52
N ARG A 73 -0.20 -5.20 2.69
CA ARG A 73 0.93 -4.39 3.13
C ARG A 73 0.53 -3.01 3.62
N PHE A 74 -0.68 -2.56 3.31
CA PHE A 74 -1.15 -1.23 3.68
C PHE A 74 -1.25 -1.07 5.20
N LEU A 75 -0.52 -0.07 5.71
CA LEU A 75 -0.52 0.30 7.12
C LEU A 75 -1.53 1.40 7.39
N PHE A 76 -1.31 2.56 6.79
CA PHE A 76 -2.16 3.74 6.88
C PHE A 76 -1.87 4.70 5.72
N GLY A 77 -2.77 5.66 5.52
CA GLY A 77 -2.60 6.71 4.53
C GLY A 77 -3.24 8.01 4.99
N GLY A 78 -2.75 9.13 4.47
CA GLY A 78 -3.18 10.46 4.92
C GLY A 78 -2.55 11.58 4.11
N SER A 79 -3.17 12.75 4.25
CA SER A 79 -2.65 14.01 3.72
C SER A 79 -1.26 14.27 4.30
N ALA A 80 -0.36 14.79 3.45
CA ALA A 80 0.93 15.32 3.89
C ALA A 80 0.82 16.76 4.44
N LEU A 81 -0.36 17.38 4.27
CA LEU A 81 -0.74 18.72 4.73
C LEU A 81 -1.66 18.64 5.94
#